data_AF-A0A946Q7Z0-F1
#
_entry.id   AF-A0A946Q7Z0-F1
#
_cell.length_a   1.000
_cell.length_b   1.000
_cell.length_c   1.000
_cell.angle_alpha   90.00
_cell.angle_beta   90.00
_cell.angle_gamma   90.00
#
_symmetry.space_group_name_H-M   'P 1'
#
loop_
_entity.id
_entity.type
_entity.pdbx_description
1 polymer ?
#
loop_
_entity_poly.entity_id
_entity_poly.type
_entity_poly.pdbx_seq_one_letter_code
_entity_poly.pdbx_strand_id
1 'polypeptide(L)' 'DDPEWEEGQAPHEIGRQQFGRISIANSDSEVTPLMNAAFDAAYRAIEEQI' A
#
# COMPACT_ATOMS: atom_id res chain seq x y z
N ASP A 1 -14.87 -10.27 -12.65
CA ASP A 1 -13.65 -10.61 -11.92
C ASP A 1 -12.63 -9.53 -12.13
N ASP A 2 -11.85 -9.24 -11.09
CA ASP A 2 -10.78 -8.26 -11.18
C ASP A 2 -9.67 -8.80 -12.09
N PRO A 3 -9.01 -7.94 -12.89
CA PRO A 3 -7.88 -8.37 -13.69
C PRO A 3 -6.70 -8.74 -12.79
N GLU A 4 -5.89 -9.69 -13.24
CA GLU A 4 -4.58 -9.96 -12.63
C GLU A 4 -3.61 -8.84 -13.02
N TRP A 5 -2.85 -8.37 -12.04
CA TRP A 5 -1.80 -7.37 -12.22
C TRP A 5 -0.45 -8.00 -11.93
N GLU A 6 0.59 -7.52 -12.62
CA GLU A 6 1.96 -7.78 -12.18
C GLU A 6 2.18 -7.16 -10.79
N GLU A 7 3.10 -7.74 -10.02
CA GLU A 7 3.44 -7.22 -8.69
C GLU A 7 3.86 -5.74 -8.77
N GLY A 8 3.26 -4.90 -7.93
CA GLY A 8 3.46 -3.45 -7.92
C GLY A 8 2.67 -2.69 -8.99
N GLN A 9 1.92 -3.35 -9.87
CA GLN A 9 1.13 -2.72 -10.94
C GLN A 9 -0.37 -2.64 -10.62
N ALA A 10 -0.82 -3.20 -9.50
CA ALA A 10 -2.23 -3.08 -9.15
C ALA A 10 -2.57 -1.61 -8.79
N PRO A 11 -3.81 -1.13 -9.05
CA PRO A 11 -4.19 0.27 -8.84
C PRO A 11 -3.92 0.79 -7.42
N HIS A 12 -4.10 -0.06 -6.41
CA HIS A 12 -3.83 0.28 -5.01
C HIS A 12 -2.32 0.43 -4.75
N GLU A 13 -1.49 -0.39 -5.38
CA GLU A 13 -0.02 -0.32 -5.26
C GLU A 13 0.54 0.92 -5.94
N ILE A 14 0.04 1.24 -7.14
CA ILE A 14 0.39 2.48 -7.85
C ILE A 14 -0.10 3.69 -7.05
N GLY A 15 -1.35 3.65 -6.56
CA GLY A 15 -1.96 4.76 -5.83
C GLY A 15 -1.35 5.02 -4.45
N ARG A 16 -0.76 4.01 -3.80
CA ARG A 16 -0.15 4.13 -2.46
C ARG A 16 1.34 4.50 -2.46
N GLN A 17 1.97 4.61 -3.65
CA GLN A 17 3.39 4.93 -3.75
C GLN A 17 3.73 6.23 -2.99
N GLN A 18 4.90 6.26 -2.37
CA GLN A 18 5.40 7.45 -1.67
C GLN A 18 5.51 8.64 -2.63
N PHE A 19 5.02 9.80 -2.20
CA PHE A 19 5.16 11.06 -2.92
C PHE A 19 6.07 12.02 -2.14
N GLY A 20 7.34 12.06 -2.51
CA GLY A 20 8.36 12.84 -1.80
C GLY A 20 8.51 12.33 -0.36
N ARG A 21 8.12 13.13 0.63
CA ARG A 21 8.19 12.77 2.06
C ARG A 21 6.85 12.28 2.63
N ILE A 22 5.87 11.99 1.78
CA ILE A 22 4.53 11.56 2.19
C ILE A 22 4.33 10.10 1.79
N SER A 23 4.11 9.23 2.78
CA SER A 23 3.75 7.81 2.60
C SER A 23 2.28 7.57 2.96
N ILE A 24 1.65 6.57 2.33
CA ILE A 24 0.25 6.18 2.57
C ILE A 24 0.21 4.84 3.31
N ALA A 25 -0.43 4.83 4.48
CA ALA A 25 -0.59 3.65 5.32
C ALA A 25 -2.04 3.54 5.86
N ASN A 26 -2.82 2.64 5.26
CA ASN A 26 -4.13 2.21 5.75
C ASN A 26 -4.45 0.82 5.13
N SER A 27 -5.51 0.17 5.58
CA SER A 27 -5.87 -1.17 5.08
C SER A 27 -6.37 -1.17 3.63
N ASP A 28 -7.03 -0.11 3.16
CA ASP A 28 -7.47 0.03 1.77
C ASP A 28 -6.29 0.12 0.79
N SER A 29 -5.16 0.65 1.27
CA SER A 29 -3.92 0.65 0.51
C SER A 29 -3.37 -0.76 0.27
N GLU A 30 -3.89 -1.79 0.94
CA GLU A 30 -3.54 -3.21 0.78
C GLU A 30 -4.73 -4.06 0.27
N VAL A 31 -5.80 -3.43 -0.22
CA VAL A 31 -7.04 -4.08 -0.73
C VAL A 31 -7.66 -5.05 0.27
N THR A 32 -7.74 -4.64 1.52
CA THR A 32 -8.32 -5.50 2.56
C THR A 32 -9.00 -4.67 3.64
N PRO A 33 -10.13 -5.14 4.20
CA PRO A 33 -10.80 -4.46 5.30
C PRO A 33 -10.18 -4.81 6.66
N LEU A 34 -9.09 -5.58 6.70
CA LEU A 34 -8.53 -6.12 7.94
C LEU A 34 -7.48 -5.19 8.56
N MET A 35 -7.53 -5.10 9.89
CA MET A 35 -6.64 -4.23 10.67
C MET A 35 -5.16 -4.62 10.56
N ASN A 36 -4.84 -5.91 10.41
CA ASN A 36 -3.44 -6.34 10.28
C ASN A 36 -2.76 -5.72 9.06
N ALA A 37 -3.49 -5.52 7.97
CA ALA A 37 -2.91 -4.89 6.79
C ALA A 37 -2.62 -3.41 6.97
N ALA A 38 -3.38 -2.70 7.83
CA ALA A 38 -3.01 -1.35 8.20
C ALA A 38 -1.68 -1.32 8.98
N PHE A 39 -1.38 -2.36 9.78
CA PHE A 39 -0.07 -2.49 10.45
C PHE A 39 1.04 -2.83 9.46
N ASP A 40 0.81 -3.74 8.52
CA ASP A 40 1.79 -4.07 7.48
C ASP A 40 2.09 -2.84 6.59
N ALA A 41 1.05 -2.08 6.21
CA ALA A 41 1.21 -0.83 5.48
C ALA A 41 1.95 0.24 6.28
N ALA A 42 1.72 0.32 7.61
CA ALA A 42 2.44 1.24 8.47
C ALA A 42 3.94 0.88 8.58
N TYR A 43 4.26 -0.42 8.64
CA TYR A 43 5.63 -0.90 8.60
C TYR A 43 6.31 -0.52 7.27
N ARG A 44 5.67 -0.83 6.13
CA ARG A 44 6.14 -0.42 4.80
C ARG A 44 6.39 1.09 4.71
N ALA A 45 5.44 1.90 5.16
CA ALA A 45 5.54 3.36 5.10
C ALA A 45 6.71 3.92 5.94
N ILE A 46 7.13 3.22 7.00
CA ILE A 46 8.35 3.57 7.74
C ILE A 46 9.59 3.22 6.92
N GLU A 47 9.64 2.04 6.31
CA GLU A 47 10.77 1.62 5.47
C GLU A 47 10.97 2.55 4.26
N GLU A 48 9.89 3.07 3.67
CA GLU A 48 9.95 4.06 2.58
C GLU A 48 10.65 5.38 2.97
N GLN A 49 10.76 5.70 4.26
CA GLN A 49 11.35 6.97 4.75
C GLN A 49 12.81 6.84 5.17
N ILE A 50 13.39 5.65 5.04
CA ILE A 50 14.80 5.33 5.37
C ILE A 50 15.64 5.39 4.09
#